data_AF-A0A410VGP4-F1
#
_entry.id   AF-A0A410VGP4-F1
#
_cell.length_a   1.000
_cell.length_b   1.000
_cell.length_c   1.000
_cell.angle_alpha   90.00
_cell.angle_beta   90.00
_cell.angle_gamma   90.00
#
_symmetry.space_group_name_H-M   'P 1'
#
loop_
_entity.id
_entity.type
_entity.pdbx_description
1 polymer ?
#
loop_
_entity_poly.entity_id
_entity_poly.type
_entity_poly.pdbx_seq_one_letter_code
_entity_poly.pdbx_strand_id
1 'polypeptide(L)' 'MAGERDKYGHLVDPAERYQEFMLQVYDLWSLAEEYGYSKEARDILNQARLVFMDEFQARHPDFGSGRAKWR' A
#
# COMPACT_ATOMS: atom_id res chain seq x y z
N MET A 1 -15.84 17.96 4.39
CA MET A 1 -14.67 17.22 3.89
C MET A 1 -15.03 16.65 2.53
N ALA A 2 -14.68 17.32 1.43
CA ALA A 2 -14.90 16.75 0.10
C ALA A 2 -13.80 15.73 -0.18
N GLY A 3 -14.15 14.44 -0.19
CA GLY A 3 -13.21 13.35 -0.48
C GLY A 3 -12.68 13.42 -1.92
N GLU A 4 -11.52 12.81 -2.15
CA GLU A 4 -10.95 12.69 -3.50
C GLU A 4 -11.90 11.90 -4.41
N ARG A 5 -11.94 12.27 -5.69
CA ARG A 5 -12.77 11.64 -6.69
C ARG A 5 -11.92 11.10 -7.84
N ASP A 6 -12.29 9.93 -8.36
CA ASP A 6 -11.65 9.34 -9.54
C ASP A 6 -11.97 10.15 -10.81
N LYS A 7 -11.40 9.73 -11.95
CA LYS A 7 -11.65 10.33 -13.27
C LYS A 7 -13.11 10.26 -13.74
N TYR A 8 -13.96 9.50 -13.03
CA TYR A 8 -15.39 9.35 -13.27
C TYR A 8 -16.25 10.08 -12.24
N GLY A 9 -15.64 10.76 -11.27
CA GLY A 9 -16.33 11.54 -10.24
C GLY A 9 -16.80 10.72 -9.02
N HIS A 10 -16.46 9.43 -8.93
CA HIS A 10 -16.77 8.60 -7.77
C HIS A 10 -15.84 8.92 -6.61
N LEU A 11 -16.36 8.89 -5.38
CA LEU A 11 -15.50 9.00 -4.20
C LEU A 11 -14.52 7.82 -4.22
N VAL A 12 -13.23 8.13 -4.23
CA VAL A 12 -12.20 7.09 -4.15
C VAL A 12 -12.25 6.55 -2.74
N ASP A 13 -12.49 5.24 -2.61
CA ASP A 13 -12.36 4.57 -1.32
C ASP A 13 -10.91 4.78 -0.84
N PRO A 14 -10.67 5.40 0.33
CA PRO A 14 -9.32 5.56 0.88
C PRO A 14 -8.52 4.26 0.89
N ALA A 15 -9.21 3.12 0.94
CA ALA A 15 -8.59 1.83 0.90
C ALA A 15 -8.18 1.35 -0.50
N GLU A 16 -8.89 1.73 -1.56
CA GLU A 16 -8.46 1.45 -2.94
C GLU A 16 -7.16 2.20 -3.24
N ARG A 17 -7.08 3.48 -2.84
CA ARG A 17 -5.81 4.24 -2.94
C ARG A 17 -4.69 3.59 -2.18
N TYR A 18 -5.01 3.09 -0.98
CA TYR A 18 -4.01 2.48 -0.15
C TYR A 18 -3.52 1.15 -0.74
N GLN A 19 -4.40 0.36 -1.34
CA GLN A 19 -4.00 -0.82 -2.11
C GLN A 19 -3.07 -0.46 -3.27
N GLU A 20 -3.39 0.58 -4.04
CA GLU A 20 -2.52 1.07 -5.13
C GLU A 20 -1.15 1.52 -4.61
N PHE A 21 -1.14 2.29 -3.52
CA PHE A 21 0.10 2.72 -2.85
C PHE A 21 0.95 1.52 -2.41
N MET A 22 0.32 0.50 -1.82
CA MET A 22 1.03 -0.72 -1.39
C MET A 22 1.58 -1.54 -2.54
N LEU A 23 0.88 -1.59 -3.68
CA LEU A 23 1.40 -2.22 -4.90
C LEU A 23 2.63 -1.46 -5.41
N GLN A 24 2.60 -0.13 -5.44
CA GLN A 24 3.74 0.68 -5.87
C GLN A 24 4.99 0.50 -4.98
N VAL A 25 4.81 0.37 -3.66
CA VAL A 25 5.92 0.08 -2.74
C VAL A 25 6.51 -1.31 -3.01
N TYR A 26 5.66 -2.30 -3.29
CA TYR A 26 6.11 -3.64 -3.67
C TYR A 26 6.84 -3.65 -5.02
N ASP A 27 6.32 -2.95 -6.03
CA ASP A 27 6.94 -2.81 -7.35
C ASP A 27 8.34 -2.18 -7.23
N LEU A 28 8.48 -1.13 -6.40
CA LEU A 28 9.77 -0.52 -6.13
C LEU A 28 10.76 -1.49 -5.49
N TRP A 29 10.30 -2.31 -4.53
CA TRP A 29 11.12 -3.36 -3.92
C TRP A 29 11.56 -4.41 -4.96
N SER A 30 10.65 -4.83 -5.84
CA SER A 30 10.92 -5.79 -6.91
C SER A 30 11.94 -5.23 -7.93
N LEU A 31 11.77 -3.96 -8.34
CA LEU A 31 12.73 -3.29 -9.23
C LEU A 31 14.10 -3.14 -8.58
N ALA A 32 14.15 -2.90 -7.27
CA ALA A 32 15.42 -2.84 -6.55
C ALA A 32 16.16 -4.19 -6.58
N GLU A 33 15.43 -5.31 -6.58
CA GLU A 33 16.02 -6.64 -6.79
C GLU A 33 16.51 -6.83 -8.22
N GLU A 34 15.68 -6.50 -9.22
CA GLU A 34 16.03 -6.64 -10.63
C GLU A 34 17.28 -5.83 -11.01
N TYR A 35 17.43 -4.63 -10.45
CA TYR A 35 18.58 -3.77 -10.68
C TYR A 35 19.82 -4.12 -9.84
N GLY A 36 19.73 -5.17 -9.01
CA GLY A 36 20.87 -5.68 -8.25
C GLY A 36 21.29 -4.81 -7.06
N TYR A 37 20.37 -4.01 -6.50
CA TYR A 37 20.65 -3.28 -5.27
C TYR A 37 20.89 -4.25 -4.09
N SER A 38 21.60 -3.73 -3.08
CA SER A 38 21.98 -4.53 -1.92
C SER A 38 20.75 -5.09 -1.19
N LYS A 39 20.92 -6.24 -0.53
CA LYS A 39 19.89 -6.83 0.32
C LYS A 39 19.44 -5.84 1.41
N GLU A 40 20.37 -5.08 1.98
CA GLU A 40 20.09 -4.06 3.01
C GLU A 40 19.12 -2.99 2.50
N ALA A 41 19.35 -2.43 1.30
CA ALA A 41 18.45 -1.44 0.71
C ALA A 41 17.04 -2.00 0.48
N ARG A 42 16.95 -3.27 0.05
CA ARG A 42 15.68 -3.97 -0.12
C ARG A 42 14.98 -4.28 1.19
N ASP A 43 15.73 -4.63 2.24
CA ASP A 43 15.18 -4.87 3.57
C ASP A 43 14.55 -3.59 4.14
N ILE A 44 15.17 -2.41 3.91
CA ILE A 44 14.60 -1.10 4.30
C ILE A 44 13.27 -0.84 3.60
N LEU A 45 13.18 -1.09 2.29
CA LEU A 45 11.94 -0.95 1.54
C LEU A 45 10.84 -1.88 2.08
N ASN A 46 11.18 -3.12 2.40
CA ASN A 46 10.24 -4.07 2.98
C ASN A 46 9.80 -3.66 4.40
N GLN A 47 10.70 -3.11 5.23
CA GLN A 47 10.34 -2.56 6.53
C GLN A 47 9.36 -1.40 6.41
N ALA A 48 9.61 -0.45 5.49
CA ALA A 48 8.69 0.65 5.23
C ALA A 48 7.31 0.14 4.81
N ARG A 49 7.28 -0.88 3.91
CA ARG A 49 6.04 -1.55 3.49
C ARG A 49 5.23 -2.07 4.69
N LEU A 50 5.87 -2.75 5.64
CA LEU A 50 5.19 -3.29 6.83
C LEU A 50 4.66 -2.17 7.75
N VAL A 51 5.46 -1.13 8.00
CA VAL A 51 5.03 0.02 8.83
C VAL A 51 3.80 0.69 8.22
N PHE A 52 3.79 0.88 6.90
CA PHE A 52 2.62 1.43 6.24
C PHE A 52 1.39 0.55 6.46
N MET A 53 1.51 -0.78 6.34
CA MET A 53 0.38 -1.71 6.52
C MET A 53 -0.23 -1.59 7.92
N ASP A 54 0.62 -1.53 8.94
CA ASP A 54 0.20 -1.38 10.33
C ASP A 54 -0.53 -0.04 10.55
N GLU A 55 0.01 1.07 10.03
CA GLU A 55 -0.63 2.39 10.13
C GLU A 55 -1.99 2.42 9.44
N PHE A 56 -2.11 1.79 8.29
CA PHE A 56 -3.36 1.76 7.56
C PHE A 56 -4.42 0.91 8.26
N GLN A 57 -4.04 -0.27 8.76
CA GLN A 57 -4.95 -1.09 9.55
C GLN A 57 -5.43 -0.35 10.81
N ALA A 58 -4.56 0.42 11.46
CA ALA A 58 -4.92 1.25 12.62
C ALA A 58 -5.90 2.39 12.25
N ARG A 59 -5.76 3.00 11.06
CA ARG A 59 -6.66 4.07 10.57
C ARG A 59 -7.98 3.52 10.02
N HIS A 60 -7.99 2.27 9.56
CA HIS A 60 -9.13 1.63 8.90
C HIS A 60 -9.39 0.23 9.47
N PRO A 61 -9.80 0.10 10.75
CA PRO A 61 -9.92 -1.19 11.44
C PRO A 61 -10.98 -2.13 10.86
N ASP A 62 -12.00 -1.59 10.20
CA ASP A 62 -13.07 -2.37 9.54
C ASP A 62 -12.73 -2.71 8.07
N PHE A 63 -11.56 -2.32 7.58
CA PHE A 63 -11.17 -2.65 6.21
C PHE A 63 -10.91 -4.15 6.05
N GLY A 64 -11.54 -4.77 5.05
CA GLY A 64 -11.45 -6.21 4.81
C GLY A 64 -12.46 -7.07 5.60
N SER A 65 -13.38 -6.49 6.37
CA SER A 65 -14.57 -7.21 6.85
C SER A 65 -15.58 -7.39 5.72
N GLY A 66 -15.22 -8.20 4.72
CA GLY A 66 -16.05 -8.50 3.54
C GLY A 66 -15.28 -8.63 2.21
N ARG A 67 -14.00 -8.25 2.17
CA ARG A 67 -13.08 -8.48 1.03
C ARG A 67 -11.75 -9.04 1.55
N ALA A 68 -11.06 -9.81 0.71
CA ALA A 68 -9.91 -10.66 1.06
C ALA A 68 -8.94 -10.01 2.06
N LYS A 69 -8.73 -10.67 3.20
CA LYS A 69 -7.72 -10.28 4.18
C LYS A 69 -6.34 -10.57 3.60
N TRP A 70 -5.50 -9.55 3.53
CA TRP A 70 -4.08 -9.70 3.18
C TRP A 70 -3.34 -10.17 4.43
N ARG A 71 -3.07 -11.47 4.52
CA ARG A 71 -2.16 -12.12 5.47
C ARG A 71 -1.19 -12.99 4.71
#